data_AF-A0A9R1UC76-F1
#
_entry.id   AF-A0A9R1UC76-F1
#
_cell.length_a   1.000
_cell.length_b   1.000
_cell.length_c   1.000
_cell.angle_alpha   90.00
_cell.angle_beta   90.00
_cell.angle_gamma   90.00
#
_symmetry.space_group_name_H-M   'P 1'
#
loop_
_entity.id
_entity.type
_entity.pdbx_description
1 polymer ?
#
loop_
_entity_poly.entity_id
_entity_poly.type
_entity_poly.pdbx_seq_one_letter_code
_entity_poly.pdbx_strand_id
1 'polypeptide(L)'
;MEKLQRLVPGYRSVGFMLVMGVTMGVVYFCLDHNNVIGFNLIGEANIAEDYSFEGCDLFNGSWVYDNKSRPLYNEKECSFMADDYACHKFGRKDFEYQFWRWQPHGCDLPRFNGTALLEKLRDKRVVFVGDSVGKNHWVSLLCLIDSWIPDPSHKVAEWHGSLITFRASEFNASIDFYWEPLLVESNCDDPVHHRVHDRIMKIESIEKHAKQWIDADMLVFDSYTWWLVPNMTLLWGSFENPNRTLIESGRVRRYEMALKTWSNWLETHLNRTKTRMFFTSLSPDHKEYGDPMGETCYNKTEPIMEQGYWSKGTDNDLMRTAQSVVQDLEKKGLKIELLNITQLSQYRNDGHPTIYKRHWVPPTESELANPIANSDCIHWCLPGVPDVWNEILYTYIRCKV
;
A
#
# COMPACT_ATOMS: atom_id res chain seq x y z
N MET A 1 -31.56 -77.50 47.32
CA MET A 1 -32.63 -76.97 48.18
C MET A 1 -33.54 -76.14 47.30
N GLU A 2 -34.79 -76.59 47.18
CA GLU A 2 -36.05 -75.90 46.78
C GLU A 2 -36.05 -74.96 45.57
N LYS A 3 -36.64 -75.36 44.42
CA LYS A 3 -38.06 -75.30 43.96
C LYS A 3 -38.31 -74.06 43.08
N LEU A 4 -38.58 -74.23 41.77
CA LEU A 4 -39.90 -74.18 41.09
C LEU A 4 -40.51 -72.75 41.09
N GLN A 5 -41.07 -72.13 40.04
CA GLN A 5 -41.58 -72.56 38.73
C GLN A 5 -42.16 -71.31 38.00
N ARG A 6 -42.03 -71.23 36.64
CA ARG A 6 -43.04 -70.76 35.63
C ARG A 6 -43.60 -69.31 35.73
N LEU A 7 -43.94 -68.55 34.68
CA LEU A 7 -44.49 -68.79 33.34
C LEU A 7 -44.12 -67.65 32.36
N VAL A 8 -43.99 -68.00 31.09
CA VAL A 8 -44.11 -67.19 29.83
C VAL A 8 -45.49 -67.59 29.21
N PRO A 9 -46.15 -66.97 28.19
CA PRO A 9 -45.89 -65.78 27.32
C PRO A 9 -47.11 -64.83 27.13
N GLY A 10 -46.94 -63.75 26.34
CA GLY A 10 -48.05 -63.28 25.49
C GLY A 10 -47.95 -61.88 24.87
N TYR A 11 -47.73 -61.83 23.55
CA TYR A 11 -48.23 -60.84 22.58
C TYR A 11 -47.67 -59.41 22.64
N ARG A 12 -46.79 -59.04 21.70
CA ARG A 12 -47.02 -58.51 20.33
C ARG A 12 -47.23 -56.99 20.28
N SER A 13 -46.40 -56.37 19.44
CA SER A 13 -46.82 -55.32 18.50
C SER A 13 -47.20 -53.94 19.06
N VAL A 14 -46.29 -53.25 19.75
CA VAL A 14 -46.44 -51.78 19.93
C VAL A 14 -45.10 -51.04 19.80
N GLY A 15 -43.98 -51.63 20.23
CA GLY A 15 -42.68 -50.96 20.23
C GLY A 15 -42.08 -50.65 18.85
N PHE A 16 -42.36 -51.49 17.83
CA PHE A 16 -41.79 -51.30 16.49
C PHE A 16 -42.61 -50.35 15.59
N MET A 17 -43.88 -50.07 15.93
CA MET A 17 -44.68 -49.06 15.22
C MET A 17 -44.49 -47.64 15.79
N LEU A 18 -44.04 -47.51 17.04
CA LEU A 18 -43.67 -46.21 17.62
C LEU A 18 -42.41 -45.61 16.97
N VAL A 19 -41.47 -46.45 16.52
CA VAL A 19 -40.21 -45.98 15.92
C VAL A 19 -40.40 -45.53 14.46
N MET A 20 -41.37 -46.07 13.71
CA MET A 20 -41.73 -45.55 12.37
C MET A 20 -42.76 -44.41 12.40
N GLY A 21 -43.60 -44.32 13.44
CA GLY A 21 -44.53 -43.19 13.61
C GLY A 21 -43.82 -41.87 13.94
N VAL A 22 -42.73 -41.92 14.71
CA VAL A 22 -41.95 -40.73 15.07
C VAL A 22 -41.09 -40.23 13.89
N THR A 23 -40.63 -41.12 13.01
CA THR A 23 -39.83 -40.71 11.83
C THR A 23 -40.67 -40.11 10.70
N MET A 24 -41.94 -40.48 10.53
CA MET A 24 -42.84 -39.82 9.56
C MET A 24 -43.50 -38.54 10.10
N GLY A 25 -43.70 -38.41 11.42
CA GLY A 25 -44.25 -37.19 12.03
C GLY A 25 -43.29 -35.99 11.98
N VAL A 26 -41.98 -36.23 12.08
CA VAL A 26 -40.94 -35.17 12.00
C VAL A 26 -40.72 -34.69 10.57
N VAL A 27 -40.93 -35.55 9.55
CA VAL A 27 -40.85 -35.13 8.14
C VAL A 27 -42.08 -34.33 7.71
N TYR A 28 -43.28 -34.66 8.22
CA TYR A 28 -44.51 -33.96 7.86
C TYR A 28 -44.62 -32.55 8.47
N PHE A 29 -44.07 -32.32 9.67
CA PHE A 29 -44.03 -30.98 10.26
C PHE A 29 -42.93 -30.06 9.70
N CYS A 30 -42.03 -30.57 8.86
CA CYS A 30 -40.98 -29.79 8.20
C CYS A 30 -41.37 -29.27 6.81
N LEU A 31 -42.57 -29.57 6.29
CA LEU A 31 -42.96 -29.19 4.93
C LEU A 31 -44.17 -28.25 4.80
N ASP A 32 -44.81 -27.83 5.89
CA ASP A 32 -46.02 -27.01 5.77
C ASP A 32 -46.19 -25.98 6.91
N HIS A 33 -45.41 -24.91 6.85
CA HIS A 33 -45.92 -23.53 6.98
C HIS A 33 -44.77 -22.51 6.93
N ASN A 34 -44.80 -21.71 5.87
CA ASN A 34 -44.12 -20.43 5.78
C ASN A 34 -44.50 -19.54 6.97
N ASN A 35 -43.55 -19.28 7.88
CA ASN A 35 -43.38 -18.01 8.59
C ASN A 35 -42.06 -18.04 9.38
N VAL A 36 -41.02 -17.48 8.75
CA VAL A 36 -39.68 -17.35 9.30
C VAL A 36 -39.68 -16.28 10.41
N ILE A 37 -39.59 -16.71 11.67
CA ILE A 37 -39.06 -15.88 12.77
C ILE A 37 -37.63 -16.38 12.99
N GLY A 38 -36.66 -15.70 12.39
CA GLY A 38 -35.24 -16.06 12.46
C GLY A 38 -34.60 -15.63 13.78
N PHE A 39 -34.19 -16.62 14.57
CA PHE A 39 -33.15 -16.47 15.59
C PHE A 39 -31.79 -16.49 14.89
N ASN A 40 -31.07 -15.36 14.89
CA ASN A 40 -29.70 -15.28 14.38
C ASN A 40 -28.70 -15.76 15.43
N LEU A 41 -28.27 -17.01 15.31
CA LEU A 41 -27.07 -17.56 15.93
C LEU A 41 -25.98 -17.67 14.85
N ILE A 42 -24.84 -17.02 15.12
CA ILE A 42 -23.53 -17.20 14.49
C ILE A 42 -23.53 -16.99 12.96
N GLY A 43 -23.32 -15.72 12.56
CA GLY A 43 -22.93 -15.41 11.19
C GLY A 43 -21.52 -15.89 10.93
N GLU A 44 -21.38 -17.03 10.27
CA GLU A 44 -20.21 -17.28 9.41
C GLU A 44 -20.20 -16.17 8.36
N ALA A 45 -19.24 -15.26 8.46
CA ALA A 45 -19.00 -14.28 7.43
C ALA A 45 -18.64 -15.03 6.13
N ASN A 46 -19.46 -14.89 5.10
CA ASN A 46 -19.11 -15.28 3.75
C ASN A 46 -17.92 -14.41 3.27
N ILE A 47 -16.68 -14.79 3.61
CA ILE A 47 -15.43 -14.11 3.17
C ILE A 47 -15.03 -14.62 1.76
N ALA A 48 -15.98 -14.76 0.84
CA ALA A 48 -15.71 -15.26 -0.50
C ALA A 48 -16.69 -14.72 -1.55
N GLU A 49 -16.76 -13.40 -1.71
CA GLU A 49 -17.05 -12.84 -3.04
C GLU A 49 -15.71 -12.49 -3.69
N ASP A 50 -15.24 -13.37 -4.58
CA ASP A 50 -14.11 -13.13 -5.47
C ASP A 50 -14.64 -12.28 -6.64
N TYR A 51 -14.72 -10.96 -6.44
CA TYR A 51 -15.06 -10.02 -7.50
C TYR A 51 -14.01 -10.16 -8.63
N SER A 52 -14.45 -10.37 -9.87
CA SER A 52 -13.59 -10.27 -11.05
C SER A 52 -13.62 -8.85 -11.57
N PHE A 53 -12.45 -8.23 -11.64
CA PHE A 53 -12.24 -6.90 -12.22
C PHE A 53 -11.64 -6.97 -13.63
N GLU A 54 -11.66 -8.16 -14.26
CA GLU A 54 -11.11 -8.38 -15.60
C GLU A 54 -11.65 -7.32 -16.59
N GLY A 55 -10.76 -6.48 -17.09
CA GLY A 55 -11.06 -5.44 -18.07
C GLY A 55 -11.45 -4.07 -17.49
N CYS A 56 -11.45 -3.89 -16.16
CA CYS A 56 -11.55 -2.56 -15.55
C CYS A 56 -10.18 -1.89 -15.41
N ASP A 57 -10.01 -0.71 -16.01
CA ASP A 57 -8.85 0.13 -15.74
C ASP A 57 -9.06 0.88 -14.41
N LEU A 58 -8.42 0.39 -13.35
CA LEU A 58 -8.51 0.96 -12.00
C LEU A 58 -7.92 2.37 -11.89
N PHE A 59 -7.13 2.80 -12.88
CA PHE A 59 -6.39 4.06 -12.86
C PHE A 59 -7.04 5.15 -13.74
N ASN A 60 -8.08 4.79 -14.51
CA ASN A 60 -8.85 5.71 -15.32
C ASN A 60 -10.23 5.98 -14.69
N GLY A 61 -10.42 7.19 -14.19
CA GLY A 61 -11.54 7.52 -13.33
C GLY A 61 -11.56 8.99 -12.94
N SER A 62 -12.27 9.28 -11.86
CA SER A 62 -12.39 10.64 -11.33
C SER A 62 -12.44 10.66 -9.81
N TRP A 63 -12.04 11.78 -9.21
CA TRP A 63 -12.22 12.02 -7.78
C TRP A 63 -13.66 12.43 -7.50
N VAL A 64 -14.27 11.75 -6.53
CA VAL A 64 -15.64 11.98 -6.09
C VAL A 64 -15.60 12.38 -4.62
N TYR A 65 -16.28 13.47 -4.28
CA TYR A 65 -16.43 13.90 -2.89
C TYR A 65 -17.42 12.99 -2.16
N ASP A 66 -17.03 12.45 -1.02
CA ASP A 66 -17.82 11.53 -0.18
C ASP A 66 -17.48 11.73 1.30
N ASN A 67 -18.14 12.69 1.93
CA ASN A 67 -18.04 12.94 3.37
C ASN A 67 -18.80 11.94 4.26
N LYS A 68 -19.41 10.89 3.68
CA LYS A 68 -20.13 9.86 4.43
C LYS A 68 -19.26 8.65 4.72
N SER A 69 -18.46 8.22 3.74
CA SER A 69 -17.60 7.04 3.85
C SER A 69 -16.13 7.37 4.14
N ARG A 70 -15.74 8.63 4.07
CA ARG A 70 -14.36 9.10 4.24
C ARG A 70 -14.18 10.03 5.45
N PRO A 71 -12.96 10.13 6.00
CA PRO A 71 -11.82 9.24 5.73
C PRO A 71 -12.03 7.83 6.28
N LEU A 72 -11.19 6.87 5.89
CA LEU A 72 -11.29 5.48 6.34
C LEU A 72 -10.82 5.25 7.79
N TYR A 73 -10.06 6.21 8.33
CA TYR A 73 -9.60 6.26 9.72
C TYR A 73 -9.36 7.72 10.12
N ASN A 74 -9.26 7.99 11.41
CA ASN A 74 -8.87 9.29 11.94
C ASN A 74 -7.35 9.35 12.16
N GLU A 75 -6.71 10.45 11.79
CA GLU A 75 -5.27 10.67 12.03
C GLU A 75 -4.86 10.38 13.48
N LYS A 76 -5.67 10.84 14.45
CA LYS A 76 -5.38 10.70 15.89
C LYS A 76 -5.53 9.27 16.42
N GLU A 77 -6.23 8.41 15.69
CA GLU A 77 -6.49 7.03 16.08
C GLU A 77 -5.43 6.06 15.53
N CYS A 78 -4.63 6.49 14.55
CA CYS A 78 -3.56 5.67 14.00
C CYS A 78 -2.31 5.68 14.90
N SER A 79 -2.00 4.52 15.47
CA SER A 79 -0.86 4.27 16.36
C SER A 79 0.49 4.33 15.63
N PHE A 80 0.49 4.14 14.31
CA PHE A 80 1.67 4.11 13.45
C PHE A 80 1.89 5.40 12.66
N MET A 81 1.09 6.43 12.92
CA MET A 81 1.16 7.70 12.23
C MET A 81 2.56 8.32 12.36
N ALA A 82 3.20 8.60 11.23
CA ALA A 82 4.47 9.31 11.21
C ALA A 82 4.23 10.83 11.21
N ASP A 83 5.03 11.55 12.00
CA ASP A 83 4.94 13.00 12.13
C ASP A 83 5.16 13.76 10.82
N ASP A 84 5.80 13.14 9.83
CA ASP A 84 5.97 13.68 8.48
C ASP A 84 4.64 13.87 7.73
N TYR A 85 3.61 13.07 8.08
CA TYR A 85 2.33 12.98 7.36
C TYR A 85 1.11 13.41 8.20
N ALA A 86 1.32 13.69 9.50
CA ALA A 86 0.29 14.01 10.49
C ALA A 86 -0.15 15.49 10.45
N CYS A 87 -0.80 15.90 9.36
CA CYS A 87 -1.10 17.30 9.08
C CYS A 87 -2.00 17.97 10.14
N HIS A 88 -2.99 17.27 10.68
CA HIS A 88 -3.84 17.79 11.75
C HIS A 88 -3.01 18.06 13.01
N LYS A 89 -2.15 17.12 13.42
CA LYS A 89 -1.23 17.31 14.56
C LYS A 89 -0.37 18.56 14.41
N PHE A 90 0.04 18.89 13.19
CA PHE A 90 0.86 20.07 12.89
C PHE A 90 0.04 21.31 12.47
N GLY A 91 -1.27 21.33 12.73
CA GLY A 91 -2.08 22.55 12.75
C GLY A 91 -2.90 22.80 11.49
N ARG A 92 -2.97 21.86 10.54
CA ARG A 92 -3.90 21.94 9.40
C ARG A 92 -5.34 21.96 9.91
N LYS A 93 -6.20 22.79 9.31
CA LYS A 93 -7.60 23.01 9.76
C LYS A 93 -8.64 22.76 8.68
N ASP A 94 -8.25 22.82 7.42
CA ASP A 94 -9.03 22.36 6.28
C ASP A 94 -8.90 20.84 6.19
N PHE A 95 -10.01 20.12 6.38
CA PHE A 95 -10.05 18.65 6.41
C PHE A 95 -10.75 18.05 5.19
N GLU A 96 -11.30 18.90 4.32
CA GLU A 96 -12.10 18.52 3.16
C GLU A 96 -11.31 17.67 2.15
N TYR A 97 -9.98 17.84 2.10
CA TYR A 97 -9.08 17.00 1.30
C TYR A 97 -9.17 15.50 1.66
N GLN A 98 -9.59 15.16 2.89
CA GLN A 98 -9.74 13.80 3.36
C GLN A 98 -11.00 13.10 2.82
N PHE A 99 -11.98 13.87 2.32
CA PHE A 99 -13.29 13.36 1.92
C PHE A 99 -13.36 12.94 0.44
N TRP A 100 -12.25 12.87 -0.26
CA TRP A 100 -12.23 12.49 -1.67
C TRP A 100 -11.92 11.00 -1.82
N ARG A 101 -12.74 10.32 -2.63
CA ARG A 101 -12.52 8.92 -3.04
C ARG A 101 -12.26 8.85 -4.55
N TRP A 102 -11.50 7.86 -4.97
CA TRP A 102 -11.33 7.58 -6.39
C TRP A 102 -12.44 6.65 -6.91
N GLN A 103 -12.98 6.98 -8.08
CA GLN A 103 -14.00 6.20 -8.77
C GLN A 103 -13.49 5.87 -10.18
N PRO A 104 -13.03 4.63 -10.42
CA PRO A 104 -12.79 4.14 -11.78
C PRO A 104 -14.06 4.25 -12.64
N HIS A 105 -13.90 4.51 -13.93
CA HIS A 105 -15.05 4.68 -14.84
C HIS A 105 -15.76 3.36 -15.16
N GLY A 106 -15.04 2.24 -15.15
CA GLY A 106 -15.56 0.93 -15.55
C GLY A 106 -16.03 0.03 -14.41
N CYS A 107 -15.75 0.39 -13.15
CA CYS A 107 -16.06 -0.43 -11.99
C CYS A 107 -16.00 0.35 -10.67
N ASP A 108 -16.51 -0.25 -9.60
CA ASP A 108 -16.39 0.27 -8.24
C ASP A 108 -15.26 -0.42 -7.49
N LEU A 109 -14.38 0.34 -6.84
CA LEU A 109 -13.39 -0.24 -5.95
C LEU A 109 -14.08 -0.98 -4.80
N PRO A 110 -13.61 -2.18 -4.41
CA PRO A 110 -14.15 -2.91 -3.29
C PRO A 110 -13.92 -2.10 -2.01
N ARG A 111 -14.94 -2.05 -1.15
CA ARG A 111 -14.81 -1.39 0.16
C ARG A 111 -13.65 -2.01 0.94
N PHE A 112 -12.76 -1.17 1.45
CA PHE A 112 -11.63 -1.62 2.24
C PHE A 112 -12.08 -2.39 3.49
N ASN A 113 -11.46 -3.54 3.73
CA ASN A 113 -11.68 -4.38 4.89
C ASN A 113 -10.33 -4.94 5.37
N GLY A 114 -9.86 -4.45 6.53
CA GLY A 114 -8.55 -4.79 7.05
C GLY A 114 -8.40 -6.27 7.40
N THR A 115 -9.43 -6.89 7.99
CA THR A 115 -9.42 -8.34 8.25
C THR A 115 -9.32 -9.15 6.96
N ALA A 116 -10.08 -8.78 5.92
CA ALA A 116 -10.05 -9.47 4.63
C ALA A 116 -8.69 -9.33 3.92
N LEU A 117 -8.01 -8.19 4.08
CA LEU A 117 -6.63 -8.01 3.61
C LEU A 117 -5.67 -8.90 4.41
N LEU A 118 -5.70 -8.80 5.74
CA LEU A 118 -4.79 -9.54 6.62
C LEU A 118 -4.93 -11.05 6.46
N GLU A 119 -6.14 -11.57 6.24
CA GLU A 119 -6.36 -12.98 5.89
C GLU A 119 -5.70 -13.38 4.55
N LYS A 120 -5.74 -12.51 3.53
CA LYS A 120 -5.02 -12.77 2.26
C LYS A 120 -3.50 -12.71 2.44
N LEU A 121 -3.03 -11.99 3.45
CA LEU A 121 -1.62 -11.85 3.83
C LEU A 121 -1.19 -12.83 4.94
N ARG A 122 -2.08 -13.72 5.39
CA ARG A 122 -1.75 -14.72 6.42
C ARG A 122 -0.56 -15.56 5.99
N ASP A 123 0.38 -15.76 6.92
CA ASP A 123 1.65 -16.47 6.71
C ASP A 123 2.56 -15.88 5.63
N LYS A 124 2.38 -14.59 5.28
CA LYS A 124 3.16 -13.93 4.23
C LYS A 124 3.96 -12.74 4.75
N ARG A 125 5.04 -12.46 4.04
CA ARG A 125 5.86 -11.26 4.19
C ARG A 125 5.68 -10.34 2.99
N VAL A 126 5.16 -9.14 3.24
CA VAL A 126 5.07 -8.04 2.28
C VAL A 126 6.20 -7.05 2.57
N VAL A 127 6.88 -6.55 1.54
CA VAL A 127 7.92 -5.52 1.71
C VAL A 127 7.67 -4.37 0.73
N PHE A 128 7.45 -3.18 1.28
CA PHE A 128 7.52 -1.92 0.54
C PHE A 128 8.99 -1.51 0.44
N VAL A 129 9.47 -1.20 -0.75
CA VAL A 129 10.89 -0.92 -1.00
C VAL A 129 11.00 0.38 -1.78
N GLY A 130 11.67 1.38 -1.22
CA GLY A 130 11.94 2.60 -1.97
C GLY A 130 12.14 3.84 -1.14
N ASP A 131 11.52 4.95 -1.57
CA ASP A 131 11.83 6.29 -1.08
C ASP A 131 10.86 6.79 0.02
N SER A 132 10.93 8.08 0.35
CA SER A 132 10.10 8.66 1.41
C SER A 132 8.61 8.71 1.08
N VAL A 133 8.24 8.63 -0.21
CA VAL A 133 6.86 8.46 -0.65
C VAL A 133 6.42 7.00 -0.53
N GLY A 134 7.28 6.03 -0.82
CA GLY A 134 7.04 4.62 -0.49
C GLY A 134 6.76 4.41 1.00
N LYS A 135 7.52 5.08 1.86
CA LYS A 135 7.24 5.10 3.31
C LYS A 135 5.87 5.70 3.62
N ASN A 136 5.48 6.77 2.91
CA ASN A 136 4.17 7.40 3.06
C ASN A 136 3.03 6.44 2.69
N HIS A 137 3.20 5.68 1.61
CA HIS A 137 2.28 4.63 1.16
C HIS A 137 2.17 3.49 2.19
N TRP A 138 3.30 3.05 2.74
CA TRP A 138 3.36 2.03 3.78
C TRP A 138 2.69 2.48 5.09
N VAL A 139 2.96 3.70 5.58
CA VAL A 139 2.32 4.24 6.80
C VAL A 139 0.80 4.33 6.62
N SER A 140 0.33 4.75 5.45
CA SER A 140 -1.10 4.74 5.12
C SER A 140 -1.70 3.35 5.27
N LEU A 141 -1.01 2.31 4.77
CA LEU A 141 -1.49 0.93 4.88
C LEU A 141 -1.60 0.49 6.34
N LEU A 142 -0.60 0.82 7.17
CA LEU A 142 -0.62 0.52 8.59
C LEU A 142 -1.79 1.20 9.30
N CYS A 143 -2.06 2.46 8.99
CA CYS A 143 -3.20 3.17 9.55
C CYS A 143 -4.56 2.60 9.11
N LEU A 144 -4.67 2.15 7.86
CA LEU A 144 -5.88 1.50 7.35
C LEU A 144 -6.21 0.20 8.08
N ILE A 145 -5.21 -0.56 8.50
CA ILE A 145 -5.40 -1.85 9.20
C ILE A 145 -5.37 -1.73 10.73
N ASP A 146 -4.93 -0.60 11.30
CA ASP A 146 -4.67 -0.45 12.73
C ASP A 146 -5.89 -0.79 13.61
N SER A 147 -7.06 -0.24 13.25
CA SER A 147 -8.32 -0.47 13.97
C SER A 147 -8.90 -1.88 13.77
N TRP A 148 -8.41 -2.62 12.76
CA TRP A 148 -8.81 -4.00 12.46
C TRP A 148 -8.00 -5.04 13.22
N ILE A 149 -6.98 -4.61 13.97
CA ILE A 149 -6.23 -5.43 14.93
C ILE A 149 -6.48 -4.82 16.32
N PRO A 150 -7.56 -5.23 17.02
CA PRO A 150 -8.02 -4.54 18.22
C PRO A 150 -7.06 -4.67 19.41
N ASP A 151 -6.41 -5.82 19.55
CA ASP A 151 -5.44 -6.05 20.62
C ASP A 151 -4.07 -5.47 20.22
N PRO A 152 -3.56 -4.44 20.93
CA PRO A 152 -2.26 -3.84 20.63
C PRO A 152 -1.08 -4.82 20.73
N SER A 153 -1.20 -5.90 21.51
CA SER A 153 -0.13 -6.92 21.61
C SER A 153 0.06 -7.70 20.31
N HIS A 154 -0.93 -7.67 19.42
CA HIS A 154 -0.85 -8.31 18.10
C HIS A 154 -0.31 -7.41 16.99
N LYS A 155 0.02 -6.14 17.28
CA LYS A 155 0.52 -5.16 16.31
C LYS A 155 1.76 -4.44 16.81
N VAL A 156 2.93 -4.78 16.24
CA VAL A 156 4.21 -4.22 16.67
C VAL A 156 5.01 -3.75 15.46
N ALA A 157 5.62 -2.57 15.55
CA ALA A 157 6.55 -2.06 14.54
C ALA A 157 7.97 -1.96 15.13
N GLU A 158 8.93 -2.63 14.50
CA GLU A 158 10.31 -2.75 14.96
C GLU A 158 11.28 -2.18 13.92
N TRP A 159 12.33 -1.49 14.39
CA TRP A 159 13.34 -0.87 13.52
C TRP A 159 14.63 -1.69 13.52
N HIS A 160 15.09 -2.04 12.32
CA HIS A 160 16.30 -2.81 12.06
C HIS A 160 17.15 -2.11 10.98
N GLY A 161 17.77 -0.99 11.37
CA GLY A 161 18.53 -0.15 10.44
C GLY A 161 17.62 0.45 9.36
N SER A 162 17.85 0.10 8.10
CA SER A 162 17.04 0.54 6.96
C SER A 162 15.73 -0.25 6.78
N LEU A 163 15.53 -1.35 7.52
CA LEU A 163 14.31 -2.15 7.50
C LEU A 163 13.43 -1.80 8.71
N ILE A 164 12.15 -1.55 8.47
CA ILE A 164 11.12 -1.39 9.50
C ILE A 164 10.12 -2.53 9.31
N THR A 165 9.93 -3.37 10.33
CA THR A 165 9.03 -4.52 10.26
C THR A 165 7.80 -4.28 11.11
N PHE A 166 6.64 -4.20 10.48
CA PHE A 166 5.35 -4.29 11.17
C PHE A 166 4.88 -5.75 11.20
N ARG A 167 4.49 -6.23 12.38
CA ARG A 167 3.98 -7.59 12.61
C ARG A 167 2.52 -7.56 13.03
N ALA A 168 1.69 -8.30 12.32
CA ALA A 168 0.33 -8.64 12.70
C ALA A 168 0.30 -10.11 13.17
N SER A 169 0.58 -10.36 14.44
CA SER A 169 0.91 -11.72 14.92
C SER A 169 -0.27 -12.69 14.91
N GLU A 170 -1.51 -12.20 15.05
CA GLU A 170 -2.74 -13.01 14.88
C GLU A 170 -2.84 -13.63 13.46
N PHE A 171 -2.28 -12.95 12.47
CA PHE A 171 -2.26 -13.39 11.07
C PHE A 171 -0.94 -14.05 10.67
N ASN A 172 0.04 -14.11 11.58
CA ASN A 172 1.41 -14.51 11.26
C ASN A 172 1.93 -13.79 10.00
N ALA A 173 1.59 -12.50 9.86
CA ALA A 173 1.90 -11.68 8.69
C ALA A 173 2.87 -10.55 9.06
N SER A 174 3.74 -10.16 8.13
CA SER A 174 4.54 -8.94 8.25
C SER A 174 4.40 -8.03 7.04
N ILE A 175 4.40 -6.73 7.30
CA ILE A 175 4.32 -5.66 6.29
C ILE A 175 5.49 -4.73 6.55
N ASP A 176 6.59 -4.98 5.86
CA ASP A 176 7.83 -4.27 6.07
C ASP A 176 7.93 -3.04 5.16
N PHE A 177 8.74 -2.07 5.59
CA PHE A 177 9.27 -1.02 4.74
C PHE A 177 10.80 -1.08 4.75
N TYR A 178 11.41 -1.08 3.57
CA TYR A 178 12.86 -1.04 3.37
C TYR A 178 13.25 0.26 2.66
N TRP A 179 14.09 1.05 3.33
CA TRP A 179 14.62 2.31 2.79
C TRP A 179 15.66 2.05 1.70
N GLU A 180 15.28 2.34 0.46
CA GLU A 180 16.05 2.08 -0.76
C GLU A 180 15.75 3.16 -1.83
N PRO A 181 16.00 4.46 -1.55
CA PRO A 181 15.40 5.55 -2.31
C PRO A 181 15.81 5.59 -3.78
N LEU A 182 16.97 5.03 -4.12
CA LEU A 182 17.56 5.04 -5.46
C LEU A 182 17.68 3.62 -6.06
N LEU A 183 17.05 2.61 -5.46
CA LEU A 183 17.13 1.17 -5.80
C LEU A 183 18.55 0.57 -5.65
N VAL A 184 19.53 1.14 -6.33
CA VAL A 184 20.95 0.79 -6.18
C VAL A 184 21.54 1.34 -4.89
N GLU A 185 22.65 0.75 -4.45
CA GLU A 185 23.40 1.24 -3.29
C GLU A 185 23.86 2.69 -3.48
N SER A 186 23.78 3.48 -2.41
CA SER A 186 24.11 4.90 -2.42
C SER A 186 24.62 5.39 -1.07
N ASN A 187 25.14 6.62 -1.04
CA ASN A 187 25.43 7.30 0.23
C ASN A 187 24.17 7.87 0.92
N CYS A 188 22.98 7.51 0.44
CA CYS A 188 21.70 7.94 0.95
C CYS A 188 20.89 6.79 1.59
N ASP A 189 21.47 5.61 1.76
CA ASP A 189 20.77 4.39 2.21
C ASP A 189 20.52 4.34 3.73
N ASP A 190 20.92 5.38 4.48
CA ASP A 190 20.63 5.52 5.91
C ASP A 190 19.35 6.35 6.12
N PRO A 191 18.25 5.79 6.64
CA PRO A 191 16.97 6.50 6.77
C PRO A 191 17.02 7.71 7.71
N VAL A 192 18.07 7.89 8.51
CA VAL A 192 18.27 9.04 9.40
C VAL A 192 19.29 10.03 8.79
N HIS A 193 20.38 9.52 8.24
CA HIS A 193 21.52 10.31 7.74
C HIS A 193 21.59 10.39 6.20
N HIS A 194 20.45 10.41 5.52
CA HIS A 194 20.37 10.44 4.05
C HIS A 194 20.42 11.84 3.41
N ARG A 195 20.35 12.91 4.21
CA ARG A 195 20.35 14.30 3.69
C ARG A 195 21.77 14.76 3.41
N VAL A 196 22.31 14.33 2.28
CA VAL A 196 23.66 14.68 1.80
C VAL A 196 23.59 15.69 0.66
N HIS A 197 24.61 16.57 0.56
CA HIS A 197 24.73 17.54 -0.53
C HIS A 197 24.98 16.83 -1.87
N ASP A 198 26.02 15.99 -1.92
CA ASP A 198 26.38 15.24 -3.12
C ASP A 198 25.87 13.81 -3.02
N ARG A 199 24.83 13.50 -3.81
CA ARG A 199 24.27 12.15 -3.90
C ARG A 199 25.13 11.29 -4.83
N ILE A 200 25.64 10.19 -4.30
CA ILE A 200 26.52 9.26 -5.00
C ILE A 200 25.89 7.88 -5.03
N MET A 201 25.73 7.32 -6.22
CA MET A 201 25.14 6.00 -6.44
C MET A 201 26.15 5.01 -7.01
N LYS A 202 26.23 3.82 -6.43
CA LYS A 202 26.92 2.66 -6.98
C LYS A 202 25.98 1.95 -7.96
N ILE A 203 25.93 2.44 -9.18
CA ILE A 203 24.91 2.09 -10.17
C ILE A 203 24.90 0.60 -10.59
N GLU A 204 25.95 -0.15 -10.31
CA GLU A 204 26.08 -1.60 -10.55
C GLU A 204 25.86 -2.47 -9.31
N SER A 205 25.48 -1.88 -8.16
CA SER A 205 25.43 -2.57 -6.86
C SER A 205 24.02 -2.54 -6.30
N ILE A 206 23.45 -3.72 -6.06
CA ILE A 206 22.08 -3.86 -5.49
C ILE A 206 22.00 -5.00 -4.45
N GLU A 207 22.98 -5.89 -4.43
CA GLU A 207 22.95 -7.14 -3.67
C GLU A 207 22.82 -6.92 -2.16
N LYS A 208 23.36 -5.84 -1.62
CA LYS A 208 23.19 -5.48 -0.20
C LYS A 208 21.73 -5.22 0.12
N HIS A 209 21.04 -4.50 -0.74
CA HIS A 209 19.62 -4.19 -0.63
C HIS A 209 18.77 -5.43 -0.86
N ALA A 210 19.04 -6.14 -1.96
CA ALA A 210 18.22 -7.27 -2.38
C ALA A 210 18.15 -8.41 -1.37
N LYS A 211 19.21 -8.62 -0.57
CA LYS A 211 19.21 -9.57 0.55
C LYS A 211 18.11 -9.31 1.59
N GLN A 212 17.61 -8.08 1.69
CA GLN A 212 16.60 -7.71 2.68
C GLN A 212 15.18 -8.07 2.22
N TRP A 213 14.95 -8.22 0.93
CA TRP A 213 13.60 -8.37 0.38
C TRP A 213 13.42 -9.56 -0.59
N ILE A 214 14.49 -10.25 -0.98
CA ILE A 214 14.45 -11.38 -1.93
C ILE A 214 13.49 -12.51 -1.54
N ASP A 215 13.32 -12.75 -0.25
CA ASP A 215 12.49 -13.84 0.29
C ASP A 215 11.03 -13.46 0.51
N ALA A 216 10.64 -12.21 0.22
CA ALA A 216 9.27 -11.73 0.38
C ALA A 216 8.28 -12.47 -0.53
N ASP A 217 7.04 -12.63 -0.05
CA ASP A 217 5.92 -13.14 -0.84
C ASP A 217 5.31 -12.05 -1.72
N MET A 218 5.48 -10.79 -1.31
CA MET A 218 5.03 -9.62 -2.07
C MET A 218 6.01 -8.47 -1.95
N LEU A 219 6.35 -7.86 -3.09
CA LEU A 219 7.19 -6.67 -3.18
C LEU A 219 6.40 -5.51 -3.77
N VAL A 220 6.49 -4.35 -3.13
CA VAL A 220 5.91 -3.09 -3.63
C VAL A 220 7.04 -2.07 -3.75
N PHE A 221 7.58 -1.93 -4.95
CA PHE A 221 8.66 -0.98 -5.21
C PHE A 221 8.12 0.42 -5.49
N ASP A 222 8.86 1.45 -5.09
CA ASP A 222 8.75 2.81 -5.61
C ASP A 222 10.15 3.43 -5.71
N SER A 223 10.36 4.34 -6.66
CA SER A 223 11.59 5.14 -6.71
C SER A 223 11.42 6.27 -7.72
N TYR A 224 11.17 7.49 -7.26
CA TYR A 224 10.97 8.62 -8.16
C TYR A 224 11.46 9.95 -7.62
N THR A 225 10.93 10.39 -6.48
CA THR A 225 11.08 11.76 -5.99
C THR A 225 12.54 12.15 -5.85
N TRP A 226 13.36 11.19 -5.45
CA TRP A 226 14.78 11.39 -5.24
C TRP A 226 15.55 11.68 -6.52
N TRP A 227 15.08 11.19 -7.67
CA TRP A 227 15.71 11.38 -8.97
C TRP A 227 15.55 12.78 -9.53
N LEU A 228 14.60 13.58 -9.02
CA LEU A 228 14.30 14.94 -9.48
C LEU A 228 15.46 15.92 -9.27
N VAL A 229 16.39 15.64 -8.35
CA VAL A 229 17.60 16.46 -8.16
C VAL A 229 18.33 16.62 -9.51
N PRO A 230 18.74 17.81 -9.97
CA PRO A 230 19.29 17.97 -11.32
C PRO A 230 20.52 17.10 -11.60
N ASN A 231 21.49 17.11 -10.68
CA ASN A 231 22.77 16.41 -10.83
C ASN A 231 22.97 15.39 -9.70
N MET A 232 23.52 14.24 -10.07
CA MET A 232 23.99 13.21 -9.14
C MET A 232 25.24 12.56 -9.73
N THR A 233 26.06 11.99 -8.85
CA THR A 233 27.29 11.34 -9.24
C THR A 233 27.11 9.84 -9.31
N LEU A 234 27.47 9.25 -10.45
CA LEU A 234 27.60 7.81 -10.60
C LEU A 234 28.99 7.37 -10.15
N LEU A 235 29.04 6.36 -9.31
CA LEU A 235 30.26 5.68 -8.87
C LEU A 235 30.38 4.34 -9.58
N TRP A 236 31.43 4.20 -10.39
CA TRP A 236 31.89 2.90 -10.88
C TRP A 236 32.93 2.32 -9.94
N GLY A 237 32.68 1.11 -9.42
CA GLY A 237 33.51 0.43 -8.42
C GLY A 237 32.98 0.57 -6.98
N SER A 238 33.88 0.63 -5.99
CA SER A 238 33.55 0.77 -4.57
C SER A 238 33.92 2.13 -4.00
N PHE A 239 33.31 2.52 -2.89
CA PHE A 239 33.60 3.79 -2.20
C PHE A 239 35.06 3.87 -1.71
N GLU A 240 35.65 2.72 -1.36
CA GLU A 240 37.02 2.59 -0.85
C GLU A 240 38.09 2.52 -1.96
N ASN A 241 37.69 2.37 -3.23
CA ASN A 241 38.64 2.25 -4.33
C ASN A 241 39.29 3.61 -4.66
N PRO A 242 40.63 3.74 -4.58
CA PRO A 242 41.33 4.98 -4.89
C PRO A 242 41.25 5.36 -6.38
N ASN A 243 41.00 4.40 -7.28
CA ASN A 243 40.84 4.61 -8.73
C ASN A 243 39.37 4.70 -9.16
N ARG A 244 38.47 5.05 -8.24
CA ARG A 244 37.04 5.17 -8.54
C ARG A 244 36.77 6.20 -9.65
N THR A 245 35.82 5.87 -10.51
CA THR A 245 35.36 6.80 -11.55
C THR A 245 34.04 7.43 -11.12
N LEU A 246 34.03 8.77 -11.07
CA LEU A 246 32.87 9.58 -10.76
C LEU A 246 32.40 10.27 -12.03
N ILE A 247 31.16 10.00 -12.45
CA ILE A 247 30.59 10.57 -13.66
C ILE A 247 29.30 11.29 -13.31
N GLU A 248 29.20 12.56 -13.67
CA GLU A 248 27.93 13.26 -13.68
C GLU A 248 27.06 12.72 -14.81
N SER A 249 25.81 12.39 -14.49
CA SER A 249 24.87 11.86 -15.46
C SER A 249 23.54 12.60 -15.36
N GLY A 250 22.98 12.91 -16.53
CA GLY A 250 21.66 13.51 -16.65
C GLY A 250 20.58 12.61 -16.04
N ARG A 251 19.52 13.25 -15.56
CA ARG A 251 18.42 12.64 -14.80
C ARG A 251 17.86 11.35 -15.38
N VAL A 252 17.40 11.38 -16.63
CA VAL A 252 16.77 10.23 -17.28
C VAL A 252 17.75 9.08 -17.45
N ARG A 253 18.98 9.38 -17.91
CA ARG A 253 20.00 8.36 -18.14
C ARG A 253 20.40 7.61 -16.88
N ARG A 254 20.62 8.31 -15.76
CA ARG A 254 20.98 7.63 -14.49
C ARG A 254 19.83 6.79 -13.95
N TYR A 255 18.59 7.26 -14.11
CA TYR A 255 17.41 6.50 -13.69
C TYR A 255 17.26 5.21 -14.50
N GLU A 256 17.41 5.32 -15.83
CA GLU A 256 17.42 4.16 -16.73
C GLU A 256 18.50 3.15 -16.34
N MET A 257 19.71 3.61 -16.03
CA MET A 257 20.80 2.72 -15.60
C MET A 257 20.48 1.99 -14.29
N ALA A 258 19.91 2.68 -13.31
CA ALA A 258 19.57 2.08 -12.01
C ALA A 258 18.44 1.06 -12.15
N LEU A 259 17.39 1.42 -12.89
CA LEU A 259 16.30 0.52 -13.21
C LEU A 259 16.78 -0.70 -13.99
N LYS A 260 17.76 -0.54 -14.87
CA LYS A 260 18.36 -1.67 -15.61
C LYS A 260 19.11 -2.62 -14.69
N THR A 261 19.88 -2.11 -13.74
CA THR A 261 20.54 -2.93 -12.70
C THR A 261 19.51 -3.68 -11.87
N TRP A 262 18.48 -2.97 -11.38
CA TRP A 262 17.36 -3.55 -10.65
C TRP A 262 16.64 -4.66 -11.46
N SER A 263 16.28 -4.38 -12.71
CA SER A 263 15.56 -5.32 -13.56
C SER A 263 16.38 -6.57 -13.86
N ASN A 264 17.67 -6.41 -14.19
CA ASN A 264 18.55 -7.55 -14.48
C ASN A 264 18.73 -8.43 -13.24
N TRP A 265 18.83 -7.82 -12.07
CA TRP A 265 18.95 -8.56 -10.82
C TRP A 265 17.69 -9.37 -10.54
N LEU A 266 16.50 -8.76 -10.67
CA LEU A 266 15.21 -9.43 -10.47
C LEU A 266 15.02 -10.60 -11.43
N GLU A 267 15.32 -10.40 -12.72
CA GLU A 267 15.19 -11.44 -13.76
C GLU A 267 15.96 -12.72 -13.42
N THR A 268 17.11 -12.56 -12.76
CA THR A 268 18.08 -13.62 -12.47
C THR A 268 17.81 -14.31 -11.13
N HIS A 269 17.41 -13.55 -10.10
CA HIS A 269 17.42 -14.04 -8.72
C HIS A 269 16.04 -14.29 -8.12
N LEU A 270 14.99 -13.66 -8.67
CA LEU A 270 13.68 -13.72 -8.05
C LEU A 270 12.92 -15.01 -8.41
N ASN A 271 12.24 -15.59 -7.41
CA ASN A 271 11.37 -16.71 -7.64
C ASN A 271 10.02 -16.27 -8.24
N ARG A 272 9.89 -16.47 -9.55
CA ARG A 272 8.73 -16.07 -10.37
C ARG A 272 7.41 -16.73 -9.97
N THR A 273 7.44 -17.87 -9.29
CA THR A 273 6.21 -18.59 -8.88
C THR A 273 5.77 -18.26 -7.46
N LYS A 274 6.67 -17.69 -6.65
CA LYS A 274 6.40 -17.34 -5.25
C LYS A 274 6.01 -15.87 -5.11
N THR A 275 6.85 -14.97 -5.63
CA THR A 275 6.79 -13.55 -5.26
C THR A 275 5.89 -12.78 -6.21
N ARG A 276 4.87 -12.14 -5.66
CA ARG A 276 4.06 -11.16 -6.39
C ARG A 276 4.73 -9.80 -6.33
N MET A 277 4.75 -9.06 -7.43
CA MET A 277 5.43 -7.77 -7.48
C MET A 277 4.55 -6.65 -8.00
N PHE A 278 4.78 -5.48 -7.42
CA PHE A 278 4.20 -4.22 -7.80
C PHE A 278 5.30 -3.19 -7.97
N PHE A 279 5.13 -2.30 -8.94
CA PHE A 279 5.91 -1.07 -9.05
C PHE A 279 4.94 0.11 -8.98
N THR A 280 5.07 0.94 -7.97
CA THR A 280 4.28 2.17 -7.82
C THR A 280 4.84 3.21 -8.76
N SER A 281 3.99 3.73 -9.64
CA SER A 281 4.39 4.78 -10.56
C SER A 281 4.70 6.07 -9.80
N LEU A 282 5.22 7.03 -10.56
CA LEU A 282 5.53 8.39 -10.11
C LEU A 282 4.44 8.99 -9.21
N SER A 283 4.81 9.34 -7.97
CA SER A 283 4.01 10.26 -7.16
C SER A 283 4.33 11.70 -7.56
N PRO A 284 3.36 12.49 -8.04
CA PRO A 284 3.62 13.84 -8.50
C PRO A 284 3.90 14.76 -7.32
N ASP A 285 4.78 15.73 -7.53
CA ASP A 285 4.87 16.89 -6.68
C ASP A 285 4.11 18.08 -7.29
N HIS A 286 3.59 18.95 -6.43
CA HIS A 286 2.85 20.14 -6.84
C HIS A 286 3.65 21.39 -6.54
N LYS A 287 4.85 21.48 -7.13
CA LYS A 287 5.73 22.64 -7.01
C LYS A 287 6.55 22.83 -8.28
N GLU A 288 6.34 23.95 -8.94
CA GLU A 288 7.17 24.33 -10.08
C GLU A 288 8.48 24.96 -9.60
N TYR A 289 9.60 24.24 -9.76
CA TYR A 289 10.92 24.74 -9.37
C TYR A 289 11.47 25.71 -10.42
N GLY A 290 12.04 26.82 -9.95
CA GLY A 290 12.72 27.80 -10.81
C GLY A 290 11.82 28.88 -11.40
N ASP A 291 10.50 28.82 -11.16
CA ASP A 291 9.56 29.90 -11.47
C ASP A 291 9.05 30.55 -10.17
N PRO A 292 9.42 31.82 -9.90
CA PRO A 292 8.89 32.57 -8.75
C PRO A 292 7.37 32.76 -8.76
N MET A 293 6.72 32.61 -9.92
CA MET A 293 5.26 32.66 -10.10
C MET A 293 4.66 31.27 -10.34
N GLY A 294 5.47 30.22 -10.24
CA GLY A 294 5.07 28.85 -10.53
C GLY A 294 3.98 28.33 -9.59
N GLU A 295 3.20 27.36 -10.07
CA GLU A 295 2.16 26.76 -9.26
C GLU A 295 2.75 25.98 -8.06
N THR A 296 2.09 26.08 -6.91
CA THR A 296 2.46 25.34 -5.70
C THR A 296 1.24 24.75 -4.99
N CYS A 297 1.47 23.79 -4.09
CA CYS A 297 0.46 23.24 -3.20
C CYS A 297 0.07 24.18 -2.04
N TYR A 298 0.77 25.29 -1.84
CA TYR A 298 0.49 26.21 -0.73
C TYR A 298 -0.91 26.83 -0.87
N ASN A 299 -1.69 26.79 0.21
CA ASN A 299 -3.09 27.25 0.27
C ASN A 299 -4.03 26.59 -0.76
N LYS A 300 -3.72 25.39 -1.26
CA LYS A 300 -4.65 24.58 -2.06
C LYS A 300 -5.46 23.69 -1.12
N THR A 301 -6.79 23.84 -1.16
CA THR A 301 -7.72 23.10 -0.28
C THR A 301 -8.75 22.28 -1.05
N GLU A 302 -8.75 22.38 -2.39
CA GLU A 302 -9.62 21.63 -3.28
C GLU A 302 -8.78 21.01 -4.40
N PRO A 303 -9.16 19.81 -4.88
CA PRO A 303 -8.46 19.18 -5.99
C PRO A 303 -8.67 19.94 -7.30
N ILE A 304 -7.80 19.66 -8.26
CA ILE A 304 -7.94 20.10 -9.64
C ILE A 304 -9.07 19.29 -10.29
N MET A 305 -10.08 19.97 -10.79
CA MET A 305 -11.27 19.35 -11.39
C MET A 305 -11.24 19.31 -12.93
N GLU A 306 -10.18 19.85 -13.56
CA GLU A 306 -10.02 19.86 -15.01
C GLU A 306 -9.79 18.44 -15.54
N GLN A 307 -10.77 17.88 -16.26
CA GLN A 307 -10.66 16.52 -16.78
C GLN A 307 -9.45 16.37 -17.72
N GLY A 308 -8.63 15.34 -17.49
CA GLY A 308 -7.45 15.08 -18.30
C GLY A 308 -6.26 15.96 -17.94
N TYR A 309 -6.27 16.61 -16.79
CA TYR A 309 -5.14 17.40 -16.29
C TYR A 309 -3.84 16.58 -16.26
N TRP A 310 -2.77 17.23 -16.69
CA TRP A 310 -1.39 16.77 -16.56
C TRP A 310 -0.52 17.96 -16.17
N SER A 311 0.20 17.83 -15.07
CA SER A 311 1.10 18.89 -14.59
C SER A 311 2.32 19.05 -15.51
N LYS A 312 2.74 20.30 -15.74
CA LYS A 312 3.99 20.61 -16.44
C LYS A 312 5.24 20.18 -15.67
N GLY A 313 5.14 20.07 -14.34
CA GLY A 313 6.24 19.66 -13.46
C GLY A 313 6.52 18.15 -13.52
N THR A 314 5.61 17.35 -14.06
CA THR A 314 5.77 15.90 -14.12
C THR A 314 6.78 15.49 -15.17
N ASP A 315 7.81 14.77 -14.73
CA ASP A 315 8.87 14.24 -15.60
C ASP A 315 8.37 13.01 -16.36
N ASN A 316 7.73 13.26 -17.51
CA ASN A 316 7.20 12.22 -18.40
C ASN A 316 8.29 11.29 -18.95
N ASP A 317 9.54 11.71 -18.99
CA ASP A 317 10.64 10.86 -19.46
C ASP A 317 10.95 9.78 -18.41
N LEU A 318 11.07 10.17 -17.13
CA LEU A 318 11.22 9.21 -16.05
C LEU A 318 10.05 8.23 -15.97
N MET A 319 8.81 8.72 -16.10
CA MET A 319 7.62 7.87 -16.11
C MET A 319 7.69 6.82 -17.24
N ARG A 320 8.00 7.25 -18.47
CA ARG A 320 8.14 6.34 -19.62
C ARG A 320 9.28 5.36 -19.44
N THR A 321 10.40 5.77 -18.86
CA THR A 321 11.53 4.87 -18.57
C THR A 321 11.13 3.76 -17.60
N ALA A 322 10.48 4.09 -16.48
CA ALA A 322 9.99 3.09 -15.52
C ALA A 322 9.00 2.12 -16.17
N GLN A 323 8.01 2.65 -16.90
CA GLN A 323 7.02 1.84 -17.61
C GLN A 323 7.68 0.89 -18.63
N SER A 324 8.65 1.37 -19.40
CA SER A 324 9.38 0.55 -20.37
C SER A 324 10.13 -0.60 -19.71
N VAL A 325 10.82 -0.35 -18.58
CA VAL A 325 11.58 -1.39 -17.87
C VAL A 325 10.64 -2.45 -17.27
N VAL A 326 9.51 -2.03 -16.69
CA VAL A 326 8.48 -2.96 -16.19
C VAL A 326 7.94 -3.83 -17.33
N GLN A 327 7.56 -3.23 -18.46
CA GLN A 327 7.07 -3.96 -19.63
C GLN A 327 8.12 -4.94 -20.20
N ASP A 328 9.40 -4.58 -20.16
CA ASP A 328 10.47 -5.46 -20.63
C ASP A 328 10.68 -6.67 -19.71
N LEU A 329 10.51 -6.50 -18.39
CA LEU A 329 10.48 -7.63 -17.45
C LEU A 329 9.30 -8.56 -17.69
N GLU A 330 8.11 -8.00 -17.98
CA GLU A 330 6.94 -8.80 -18.32
C GLU A 330 7.15 -9.63 -19.59
N LYS A 331 7.74 -9.03 -20.64
CA LYS A 331 8.11 -9.76 -21.88
C LYS A 331 9.08 -10.91 -21.62
N LYS A 332 9.92 -10.79 -20.59
CA LYS A 332 10.86 -11.82 -20.13
C LYS A 332 10.21 -12.86 -19.20
N GLY A 333 8.90 -12.77 -18.98
CA GLY A 333 8.12 -13.71 -18.16
C GLY A 333 8.21 -13.44 -16.67
N LEU A 334 8.58 -12.23 -16.26
CA LEU A 334 8.55 -11.78 -14.87
C LEU A 334 7.42 -10.76 -14.69
N LYS A 335 6.29 -11.20 -14.12
CA LYS A 335 5.09 -10.37 -13.98
C LYS A 335 5.27 -9.33 -12.87
N ILE A 336 5.10 -8.05 -13.20
CA ILE A 336 5.15 -6.92 -12.26
C ILE A 336 3.98 -6.01 -12.56
N GLU A 337 3.09 -5.85 -11.60
CA GLU A 337 1.93 -4.98 -11.75
C GLU A 337 2.35 -3.51 -11.57
N LEU A 338 2.08 -2.66 -12.56
CA LEU A 338 2.31 -1.22 -12.43
C LEU A 338 1.10 -0.58 -11.72
N LEU A 339 1.29 -0.07 -10.50
CA LEU A 339 0.30 0.77 -9.84
C LEU A 339 0.41 2.18 -10.43
N ASN A 340 -0.34 2.45 -11.50
CA ASN A 340 -0.29 3.73 -12.24
C ASN A 340 -1.04 4.86 -11.51
N ILE A 341 -0.50 5.27 -10.37
CA ILE A 341 -1.06 6.31 -9.50
C ILE A 341 -0.80 7.74 -9.97
N THR A 342 -0.02 7.94 -11.03
CA THR A 342 0.52 9.27 -11.39
C THR A 342 -0.59 10.28 -11.65
N GLN A 343 -1.44 10.01 -12.65
CA GLN A 343 -2.43 10.98 -13.10
C GLN A 343 -3.51 11.20 -12.04
N LEU A 344 -4.01 10.13 -11.41
CA LEU A 344 -5.00 10.27 -10.34
C LEU A 344 -4.45 11.14 -9.19
N SER A 345 -3.15 11.07 -8.90
CA SER A 345 -2.53 11.87 -7.84
C SER A 345 -2.25 13.32 -8.27
N GLN A 346 -2.09 13.60 -9.57
CA GLN A 346 -1.89 14.98 -10.08
C GLN A 346 -3.10 15.88 -9.89
N TYR A 347 -4.30 15.31 -9.72
CA TYR A 347 -5.47 16.10 -9.38
C TYR A 347 -5.42 16.62 -7.94
N ARG A 348 -4.54 16.09 -7.09
CA ARG A 348 -4.62 16.23 -5.64
C ARG A 348 -3.64 17.23 -5.06
N ASN A 349 -3.51 18.40 -5.67
CA ASN A 349 -2.67 19.48 -5.12
C ASN A 349 -3.08 19.90 -3.69
N ASP A 350 -4.31 19.60 -3.26
CA ASP A 350 -4.86 19.78 -1.92
C ASP A 350 -4.36 18.77 -0.88
N GLY A 351 -3.87 17.60 -1.31
CA GLY A 351 -3.52 16.48 -0.41
C GLY A 351 -2.18 16.60 0.32
N HIS A 352 -1.37 17.62 0.02
CA HIS A 352 -0.01 17.74 0.55
C HIS A 352 0.06 18.35 1.96
N PRO A 353 1.08 18.03 2.78
CA PRO A 353 1.30 18.65 4.07
C PRO A 353 1.55 20.15 4.02
N THR A 354 2.10 20.67 2.92
CA THR A 354 2.53 22.07 2.81
C THR A 354 3.44 22.44 3.99
N ILE A 355 3.00 23.32 4.88
CA ILE A 355 3.70 23.74 6.10
C ILE A 355 3.32 22.92 7.34
N TYR A 356 2.27 22.10 7.26
CA TYR A 356 1.71 21.34 8.38
C TYR A 356 2.42 20.01 8.54
N LYS A 357 3.71 20.05 8.88
CA LYS A 357 4.54 18.87 9.06
C LYS A 357 5.57 19.07 10.17
N ARG A 358 6.18 17.97 10.60
CA ARG A 358 7.34 18.04 11.47
C ARG A 358 8.55 18.65 10.77
N HIS A 359 9.08 19.70 11.37
CA HIS A 359 10.37 20.25 11.02
C HIS A 359 11.48 19.52 11.81
N TRP A 360 12.10 18.51 11.18
CA TRP A 360 13.23 17.77 11.79
C TRP A 360 14.46 18.65 12.05
N VAL A 361 14.61 19.72 11.27
CA VAL A 361 15.55 20.81 11.51
C VAL A 361 14.72 22.06 11.73
N PRO A 362 14.91 22.82 12.83
CA PRO A 362 14.19 24.06 13.06
C PRO A 362 14.35 25.01 11.86
N PRO A 363 13.25 25.52 11.29
CA PRO A 363 13.32 26.45 10.17
C PRO A 363 13.91 27.79 10.64
N THR A 364 14.72 28.39 9.78
CA THR A 364 15.25 29.74 9.95
C THR A 364 14.14 30.80 9.81
N GLU A 365 14.39 32.02 10.28
CA GLU A 365 13.44 33.13 10.14
C GLU A 365 13.08 33.42 8.67
N SER A 366 14.05 33.30 7.75
CA SER A 366 13.82 33.49 6.32
C SER A 366 12.96 32.38 5.72
N GLU A 367 13.11 31.15 6.18
CA GLU A 367 12.27 30.03 5.73
C GLU A 367 10.82 30.18 6.22
N LEU A 368 10.64 30.60 7.47
CA LEU A 368 9.32 30.91 8.03
C LEU A 368 8.65 32.09 7.33
N ALA A 369 9.43 33.10 6.92
CA ALA A 369 8.94 34.24 6.18
C ALA A 369 8.51 33.90 4.73
N ASN A 370 8.91 32.75 4.20
CA ASN A 370 8.56 32.30 2.85
C ASN A 370 7.98 30.87 2.84
N PRO A 371 6.72 30.71 3.29
CA PRO A 371 6.08 29.40 3.39
C PRO A 371 5.84 28.74 2.02
N ILE A 372 5.69 29.53 0.96
CA ILE A 372 5.54 29.02 -0.41
C ILE A 372 6.79 28.25 -0.83
N ALA A 373 7.97 28.84 -0.64
CA ALA A 373 9.24 28.21 -0.98
C ALA A 373 9.57 27.01 -0.08
N ASN A 374 9.03 26.94 1.13
CA ASN A 374 9.34 25.90 2.12
C ASN A 374 8.23 24.86 2.32
N SER A 375 7.14 24.95 1.55
CA SER A 375 6.06 23.97 1.55
C SER A 375 6.55 22.60 1.09
N ASP A 376 6.13 21.56 1.80
CA ASP A 376 6.14 20.19 1.31
C ASP A 376 5.02 20.01 0.29
N CYS A 377 5.39 19.87 -0.97
CA CYS A 377 4.46 19.51 -2.03
C CYS A 377 4.83 18.16 -2.64
N ILE A 378 5.55 17.31 -1.88
CA ILE A 378 6.05 16.01 -2.33
C ILE A 378 5.32 14.89 -1.56
N HIS A 379 5.32 14.96 -0.24
CA HIS A 379 4.67 13.98 0.63
C HIS A 379 3.18 14.27 0.72
N TRP A 380 2.42 13.36 1.34
CA TRP A 380 0.98 13.43 1.44
C TRP A 380 0.52 13.39 2.89
N CYS A 381 -0.47 14.20 3.21
CA CYS A 381 -1.16 14.09 4.49
C CYS A 381 -1.85 12.73 4.61
N LEU A 382 -1.92 12.19 5.82
CA LEU A 382 -2.68 11.00 6.16
C LEU A 382 -3.74 11.32 7.24
N PRO A 383 -5.00 10.86 7.10
CA PRO A 383 -5.57 10.16 5.93
C PRO A 383 -5.60 11.04 4.67
N GLY A 384 -5.53 10.43 3.49
CA GLY A 384 -5.38 11.17 2.23
C GLY A 384 -5.10 10.31 1.01
N VAL A 385 -4.37 10.87 0.04
CA VAL A 385 -4.14 10.28 -1.29
C VAL A 385 -3.54 8.86 -1.24
N PRO A 386 -2.54 8.55 -0.38
CA PRO A 386 -1.99 7.20 -0.30
C PRO A 386 -2.98 6.14 0.18
N ASP A 387 -4.08 6.52 0.84
CA ASP A 387 -5.13 5.56 1.22
C ASP A 387 -5.82 5.00 -0.04
N VAL A 388 -5.98 5.82 -1.07
CA VAL A 388 -6.52 5.38 -2.38
C VAL A 388 -5.54 4.48 -3.11
N TRP A 389 -4.23 4.74 -3.03
CA TRP A 389 -3.23 3.82 -3.59
C TRP A 389 -3.34 2.45 -2.94
N ASN A 390 -3.53 2.42 -1.62
CA ASN A 390 -3.74 1.19 -0.85
C ASN A 390 -5.09 0.51 -1.14
N GLU A 391 -6.15 1.25 -1.47
CA GLU A 391 -7.41 0.65 -1.93
C GLU A 391 -7.25 -0.05 -3.29
N ILE A 392 -6.47 0.55 -4.21
CA ILE A 392 -6.14 -0.09 -5.49
C ILE A 392 -5.26 -1.33 -5.25
N LEU A 393 -4.22 -1.21 -4.42
CA LEU A 393 -3.39 -2.36 -4.05
C LEU A 393 -4.22 -3.46 -3.37
N TYR A 394 -5.13 -3.11 -2.45
CA TYR A 394 -6.07 -4.02 -1.82
C TYR A 394 -6.94 -4.75 -2.85
N THR A 395 -7.41 -4.05 -3.89
CA THR A 395 -8.17 -4.64 -5.00
C THR A 395 -7.34 -5.71 -5.71
N TYR A 396 -6.10 -5.39 -6.07
CA TYR A 396 -5.17 -6.37 -6.65
C TYR A 396 -4.95 -7.57 -5.71
N ILE A 397 -4.82 -7.37 -4.41
CA ILE A 397 -4.56 -8.46 -3.45
C ILE A 397 -5.78 -9.36 -3.27
N ARG A 398 -6.97 -8.77 -3.23
CA ARG A 398 -8.23 -9.48 -2.95
C ARG A 398 -8.81 -10.19 -4.16
N CYS A 399 -8.67 -9.58 -5.34
CA CYS A 399 -9.43 -9.92 -6.53
C CYS A 399 -8.50 -10.32 -7.67
N LYS A 400 -9.07 -11.02 -8.65
CA LYS A 400 -8.46 -11.13 -9.98
C LYS A 400 -8.76 -9.82 -10.72
N VAL A 401 -7.70 -9.10 -11.04
CA VAL A 401 -7.71 -7.83 -11.78
C VAL A 401 -7.10 -8.06 -13.15
#